data_AF-A0A8T6IJ91-F1
#
_entry.id   AF-A0A8T6IJ91-F1
#
_cell.length_a   1.000
_cell.length_b   1.000
_cell.length_c   1.000
_cell.angle_alpha   90.00
_cell.angle_beta   90.00
_cell.angle_gamma   90.00
#
_symmetry.space_group_name_H-M   'P 1'
#
loop_
_entity.id
_entity.type
_entity.pdbx_description
1 polymer ?
#
loop_
_entity_poly.entity_id
_entity_poly.type
_entity_poly.pdbx_seq_one_letter_code
_entity_poly.pdbx_strand_id
1 'polypeptide(L)'
;MQPHLGRHGLWVGLVTALAIAGCAGFERGDRAPSRPRAGLETLPDPMVRNERRSRWGNDDYVEGGRTYRILPTAVGYDHVGVASWYGLKFHGRRTSSGETYDMYRLSAAHPTLPIPGYARVRNLENGRETVVRINDRGPFHGARFLDLSYAAAVKLGFAEQGTARVRVTTLVEPVAEGPAGRTGAAGRGARGPGGGRYFLHAGAVVERRW
;
A
#
# COMPACT_ATOMS: atom_id res chain seq x y z
N MET A 1 49.71 -74.05 -6.24
CA MET A 1 49.93 -72.60 -6.07
C MET A 1 48.87 -72.08 -5.10
N GLN A 2 49.34 -71.36 -4.09
CA GLN A 2 48.64 -70.79 -2.94
C GLN A 2 47.67 -69.63 -3.34
N PRO A 3 46.84 -69.07 -2.43
CA PRO A 3 45.38 -69.28 -2.35
C PRO A 3 44.65 -67.92 -2.50
N HIS A 4 43.37 -67.78 -2.09
CA HIS A 4 42.77 -66.60 -1.44
C HIS A 4 41.23 -66.76 -1.47
N LEU A 5 40.59 -67.22 -0.40
CA LEU A 5 40.02 -66.42 0.71
C LEU A 5 39.14 -65.23 0.24
N GLY A 6 37.84 -65.46 0.14
CA GLY A 6 36.81 -64.41 0.07
C GLY A 6 35.88 -64.51 1.28
N ARG A 7 36.20 -63.78 2.34
CA ARG A 7 35.48 -63.74 3.62
C ARG A 7 34.17 -62.95 3.48
N HIS A 8 33.14 -63.46 4.17
CA HIS A 8 31.93 -62.74 4.52
C HIS A 8 32.25 -61.39 5.17
N GLY A 9 31.55 -60.35 4.72
CA GLY A 9 31.50 -59.04 5.37
C GLY A 9 30.10 -58.46 5.23
N LEU A 10 29.28 -58.67 6.25
CA LEU A 10 28.08 -57.89 6.51
C LEU A 10 28.44 -56.39 6.42
N TRP A 11 27.91 -55.67 5.44
CA TRP A 11 27.84 -54.22 5.52
C TRP A 11 26.60 -53.85 6.33
N VAL A 12 26.85 -53.56 7.61
CA VAL A 12 25.89 -52.95 8.54
C VAL A 12 25.40 -51.65 7.91
N GLY A 13 24.10 -51.59 7.63
CA GLY A 13 23.44 -50.35 7.22
C GLY A 13 23.47 -49.35 8.36
N LEU A 14 24.18 -48.24 8.17
CA LEU A 14 24.04 -47.05 8.99
C LEU A 14 23.14 -46.07 8.22
N VAL A 15 21.83 -46.22 8.38
CA VAL A 15 20.87 -45.20 7.96
C VAL A 15 20.93 -44.09 9.01
N THR A 16 21.76 -43.08 8.78
CA THR A 16 21.73 -41.85 9.56
C THR A 16 20.49 -41.06 9.16
N ALA A 17 19.39 -41.25 9.89
CA ALA A 17 18.23 -40.37 9.80
C ALA A 17 18.59 -39.01 10.41
N LEU A 18 19.04 -38.08 9.57
CA LEU A 18 19.24 -36.68 9.94
C LEU A 18 17.85 -36.05 10.14
N ALA A 19 17.39 -35.99 11.39
CA ALA A 19 16.14 -35.33 11.75
C ALA A 19 16.25 -33.81 11.48
N ILE A 20 15.44 -33.36 10.54
CA ILE A 20 15.30 -31.97 10.08
C ILE A 20 14.70 -31.15 11.22
N ALA A 21 15.50 -30.29 11.87
CA ALA A 21 14.98 -29.18 12.67
C ALA A 21 14.90 -27.93 11.78
N GLY A 22 14.04 -28.00 10.76
CA GLY A 22 13.65 -26.82 9.98
C GLY A 22 12.77 -25.95 10.86
N CYS A 23 13.33 -24.89 11.45
CA CYS A 23 12.52 -23.82 12.01
C CYS A 23 11.83 -23.06 10.88
N ALA A 24 10.75 -23.61 10.35
CA ALA A 24 9.77 -22.84 9.59
C ALA A 24 9.11 -21.89 10.60
N GLY A 25 9.65 -20.68 10.71
CA GLY A 25 8.98 -19.60 11.42
C GLY A 25 7.61 -19.39 10.78
N PHE A 26 6.56 -19.89 11.42
CA PHE A 26 5.19 -19.66 11.00
C PHE A 26 4.92 -18.15 11.12
N GLU A 27 5.06 -17.44 10.00
CA GLU A 27 4.59 -16.06 9.91
C GLU A 27 3.09 -16.06 10.18
N ARG A 28 2.69 -15.67 11.39
CA ARG A 28 1.28 -15.46 11.71
C ARG A 28 0.70 -14.47 10.70
N GLY A 29 -0.35 -14.89 9.99
CA GLY A 29 -1.11 -14.04 9.09
C GLY A 29 -1.62 -12.77 9.78
N ASP A 30 -1.93 -11.76 8.97
CA ASP A 30 -2.52 -10.52 9.49
C ASP A 30 -3.89 -10.78 10.11
N ARG A 31 -4.25 -9.98 11.13
CA ARG A 31 -5.42 -10.25 11.99
C ARG A 31 -5.94 -9.01 12.70
N ALA A 32 -7.17 -9.14 13.20
CA ALA A 32 -7.83 -8.16 14.05
C ALA A 32 -7.11 -8.07 15.41
N PRO A 33 -7.24 -6.96 16.15
CA PRO A 33 -6.69 -6.86 17.50
C PRO A 33 -7.48 -7.79 18.42
N SER A 34 -6.81 -8.43 19.38
CA SER A 34 -7.47 -9.34 20.34
C SER A 34 -8.47 -8.65 21.26
N ARG A 35 -8.33 -7.33 21.45
CA ARG A 35 -9.27 -6.47 22.15
C ARG A 35 -9.54 -5.23 21.31
N PRO A 36 -10.57 -5.24 20.44
CA PRO A 36 -10.94 -4.08 19.64
C PRO A 36 -11.28 -2.88 20.51
N ARG A 37 -10.87 -1.69 20.06
CA ARG A 37 -11.27 -0.42 20.68
C ARG A 37 -12.78 -0.20 20.47
N ALA A 38 -13.47 0.28 21.50
CA ALA A 38 -14.88 0.66 21.38
C ALA A 38 -15.07 1.93 20.51
N GLY A 39 -16.24 2.06 19.88
CA GLY A 39 -16.64 3.27 19.15
C GLY A 39 -16.03 3.44 17.75
N LEU A 40 -15.42 2.39 17.18
CA LEU A 40 -14.87 2.46 15.81
C LEU A 40 -15.96 2.71 14.75
N GLU A 41 -17.18 2.22 14.99
CA GLU A 41 -18.37 2.42 14.16
C GLU A 41 -18.78 3.89 14.00
N THR A 42 -18.43 4.74 14.95
CA THR A 42 -18.86 6.15 15.02
C THR A 42 -17.68 7.13 14.85
N LEU A 43 -16.52 6.65 14.39
CA LEU A 43 -15.38 7.52 14.14
C LEU A 43 -15.75 8.64 13.15
N PRO A 44 -15.35 9.90 13.41
CA PRO A 44 -15.56 10.97 12.45
C PRO A 44 -14.74 10.70 11.18
N ASP A 45 -15.31 11.07 10.04
CA ASP A 45 -14.61 10.97 8.76
C ASP A 45 -13.36 11.89 8.73
N PRO A 46 -12.28 11.49 8.03
CA PRO A 46 -11.14 12.37 7.81
C PRO A 46 -11.57 13.64 7.08
N MET A 47 -11.03 14.78 7.50
CA MET A 47 -11.21 16.03 6.75
C MET A 47 -10.56 15.91 5.37
N VAL A 48 -11.37 16.09 4.33
CA VAL A 48 -10.90 16.07 2.94
C VAL A 48 -10.08 17.32 2.65
N ARG A 49 -8.87 17.15 2.15
CA ARG A 49 -7.93 18.23 1.85
C ARG A 49 -7.28 18.01 0.49
N ASN A 50 -7.08 19.10 -0.24
CA ASN A 50 -6.23 19.07 -1.43
C ASN A 50 -4.76 19.16 -0.98
N GLU A 51 -4.13 18.00 -0.81
CA GLU A 51 -2.74 17.88 -0.37
C GLU A 51 -1.81 17.66 -1.56
N ARG A 52 -0.54 18.04 -1.39
CA ARG A 52 0.51 17.65 -2.32
C ARG A 52 0.71 16.15 -2.25
N ARG A 53 0.96 15.54 -3.41
CA ARG A 53 1.40 14.14 -3.49
C ARG A 53 2.62 13.92 -2.59
N SER A 54 2.67 12.78 -1.90
CA SER A 54 3.82 12.42 -1.10
C SER A 54 5.04 12.21 -2.00
N ARG A 55 6.22 12.59 -1.49
CA ARG A 55 7.51 12.32 -2.15
C ARG A 55 7.74 10.83 -2.44
N TRP A 56 7.08 9.95 -1.67
CA TRP A 56 7.20 8.52 -1.78
C TRP A 56 5.91 7.89 -2.27
N GLY A 57 6.04 6.79 -3.02
CA GLY A 57 4.93 5.95 -3.45
C GLY A 57 4.12 6.49 -4.62
N ASN A 58 4.54 7.54 -5.33
CA ASN A 58 3.85 8.06 -6.53
C ASN A 58 4.54 7.74 -7.86
N ASP A 59 5.59 6.91 -7.83
CA ASP A 59 6.23 6.37 -9.02
C ASP A 59 5.63 5.01 -9.40
N ASP A 60 5.69 4.66 -10.69
CA ASP A 60 5.39 3.32 -11.18
C ASP A 60 6.33 2.29 -10.53
N TYR A 61 5.80 1.09 -10.24
CA TYR A 61 6.55 0.08 -9.49
C TYR A 61 6.19 -1.34 -9.93
N VAL A 62 7.02 -2.29 -9.50
CA VAL A 62 6.82 -3.72 -9.75
C VAL A 62 6.68 -4.44 -8.43
N GLU A 63 5.64 -5.25 -8.29
CA GLU A 63 5.38 -6.07 -7.10
C GLU A 63 4.87 -7.44 -7.57
N GLY A 64 5.44 -8.53 -7.04
CA GLY A 64 5.08 -9.90 -7.46
C GLY A 64 5.20 -10.17 -8.97
N GLY A 65 6.14 -9.50 -9.66
CA GLY A 65 6.32 -9.61 -11.12
C GLY A 65 5.28 -8.87 -11.97
N ARG A 66 4.38 -8.09 -11.35
CA ARG A 66 3.38 -7.26 -12.03
C ARG A 66 3.77 -5.79 -11.96
N THR A 67 3.64 -5.08 -13.07
CA THR A 67 3.87 -3.63 -13.12
C THR A 67 2.58 -2.88 -12.80
N TYR A 68 2.68 -1.94 -11.87
CA TYR A 68 1.60 -1.04 -11.47
C TYR A 68 1.93 0.38 -11.95
N ARG A 69 1.06 0.92 -12.80
CA ARG A 69 1.18 2.31 -13.27
C ARG A 69 0.31 3.23 -12.44
N ILE A 70 0.92 4.23 -11.82
CA ILE A 70 0.21 5.20 -11.01
C ILE A 70 -0.65 6.06 -11.93
N LEU A 71 -1.92 6.26 -11.55
CA LEU A 71 -2.81 7.11 -12.30
C LEU A 71 -2.29 8.55 -12.25
N PRO A 72 -2.26 9.26 -13.40
CA PRO A 72 -1.77 10.63 -13.44
C PRO A 72 -2.70 11.59 -12.69
N THR A 73 -3.94 11.19 -12.42
CA THR A 73 -4.97 11.97 -11.73
C THR A 73 -5.91 11.03 -10.98
N ALA A 74 -6.44 11.48 -9.84
CA ALA A 74 -7.54 10.87 -9.12
C ALA A 74 -8.91 11.39 -9.60
N VAL A 75 -8.97 12.52 -10.32
CA VAL A 75 -10.24 13.11 -10.80
C VAL A 75 -11.13 12.09 -11.51
N GLY A 76 -12.38 12.00 -11.06
CA GLY A 76 -13.41 11.18 -11.69
C GLY A 76 -13.25 9.68 -11.46
N TYR A 77 -12.32 9.24 -10.60
CA TYR A 77 -12.20 7.84 -10.26
C TYR A 77 -13.45 7.37 -9.52
N ASP A 78 -14.13 6.40 -10.11
CA ASP A 78 -15.30 5.71 -9.58
C ASP A 78 -15.21 4.23 -9.97
N HIS A 79 -15.03 3.35 -8.97
CA HIS A 79 -14.83 1.93 -9.20
C HIS A 79 -15.60 1.07 -8.21
N VAL A 80 -16.13 -0.06 -8.69
CA VAL A 80 -16.76 -1.10 -7.89
C VAL A 80 -15.92 -2.35 -7.94
N GLY A 81 -15.60 -2.91 -6.77
CA GLY A 81 -14.83 -4.14 -6.68
C GLY A 81 -14.82 -4.73 -5.27
N VAL A 82 -13.97 -5.72 -5.04
CA VAL A 82 -13.78 -6.35 -3.73
C VAL A 82 -12.74 -5.58 -2.93
N ALA A 83 -13.12 -5.14 -1.74
CA ALA A 83 -12.21 -4.63 -0.74
C ALA A 83 -11.95 -5.67 0.35
N SER A 84 -10.78 -5.57 0.98
CA SER A 84 -10.49 -6.25 2.24
C SER A 84 -9.97 -5.28 3.28
N TRP A 85 -9.38 -5.78 4.36
CA TRP A 85 -8.71 -4.94 5.34
C TRP A 85 -7.41 -5.56 5.84
N TYR A 86 -6.53 -4.69 6.33
CA TYR A 86 -5.25 -5.03 6.94
C TYR A 86 -5.17 -4.45 8.35
N GLY A 87 -4.48 -5.11 9.25
CA GLY A 87 -4.59 -4.89 10.69
C GLY A 87 -3.26 -4.96 11.41
N LEU A 88 -3.23 -5.82 12.43
CA LEU A 88 -2.21 -5.77 13.49
C LEU A 88 -0.78 -5.99 12.97
N LYS A 89 -0.58 -6.79 11.91
CA LYS A 89 0.77 -7.07 11.37
C LYS A 89 1.48 -5.78 10.93
N PHE A 90 0.72 -4.82 10.41
CA PHE A 90 1.24 -3.59 9.83
C PHE A 90 1.22 -2.41 10.80
N HIS A 91 0.46 -2.48 11.89
CA HIS A 91 0.28 -1.36 12.80
C HIS A 91 1.63 -0.80 13.30
N GLY A 92 1.81 0.52 13.22
CA GLY A 92 3.04 1.21 13.60
C GLY A 92 4.15 1.22 12.53
N ARG A 93 3.98 0.50 11.41
CA ARG A 93 4.93 0.52 10.28
C ARG A 93 4.70 1.73 9.38
N ARG A 94 5.67 2.02 8.52
CA ARG A 94 5.55 3.06 7.50
C ARG A 94 4.71 2.54 6.32
N THR A 95 3.77 3.36 5.88
CA THR A 95 3.04 3.21 4.62
C THR A 95 3.92 3.71 3.46
N SER A 96 3.47 3.46 2.22
CA SER A 96 4.15 3.91 1.00
C SER A 96 4.22 5.44 0.85
N SER A 97 3.30 6.19 1.47
CA SER A 97 3.38 7.66 1.55
C SER A 97 4.44 8.15 2.55
N GLY A 98 4.95 7.27 3.41
CA GLY A 98 5.85 7.59 4.52
C GLY A 98 5.13 7.86 5.85
N GLU A 99 3.80 7.88 5.88
CA GLU A 99 3.02 7.99 7.13
C GLU A 99 3.12 6.72 7.97
N THR A 100 3.03 6.83 9.29
CA THR A 100 2.88 5.65 10.17
C THR A 100 1.46 5.10 10.07
N TYR A 101 1.33 3.82 9.74
CA TYR A 101 0.05 3.13 9.69
C TYR A 101 -0.57 2.97 11.08
N ASP A 102 -1.78 3.46 11.23
CA ASP A 102 -2.61 3.31 12.42
C ASP A 102 -3.90 2.59 12.05
N MET A 103 -4.06 1.34 12.52
CA MET A 103 -5.21 0.51 12.20
C MET A 103 -6.53 1.06 12.77
N TYR A 104 -6.44 2.03 13.69
CA TYR A 104 -7.59 2.71 14.30
C TYR A 104 -7.96 4.03 13.62
N ARG A 105 -7.25 4.43 12.56
CA ARG A 105 -7.61 5.57 11.69
C ARG A 105 -8.31 5.09 10.44
N LEU A 106 -9.13 5.96 9.84
CA LEU A 106 -9.84 5.68 8.60
C LEU A 106 -8.91 5.90 7.40
N SER A 107 -8.07 4.91 7.10
CA SER A 107 -7.18 4.89 5.93
C SER A 107 -7.38 3.66 5.04
N ALA A 108 -6.77 3.69 3.85
CA ALA A 108 -6.73 2.57 2.91
C ALA A 108 -5.46 2.55 2.05
N ALA A 109 -5.16 1.37 1.52
CA ALA A 109 -4.18 1.11 0.48
C ALA A 109 -4.88 0.94 -0.88
N HIS A 110 -4.31 1.53 -1.93
CA HIS A 110 -4.76 1.34 -3.30
C HIS A 110 -3.55 1.18 -4.24
N PRO A 111 -3.60 0.29 -5.25
CA PRO A 111 -2.42 -0.02 -6.05
C PRO A 111 -1.95 1.15 -6.93
N THR A 112 -2.87 1.98 -7.44
CA THR A 112 -2.53 2.96 -8.49
C THR A 112 -3.07 4.38 -8.29
N LEU A 113 -3.80 4.65 -7.20
CA LEU A 113 -4.33 6.01 -6.97
C LEU A 113 -3.19 6.89 -6.45
N PRO A 114 -3.08 8.16 -6.86
CA PRO A 114 -2.11 9.08 -6.25
C PRO A 114 -2.29 9.15 -4.74
N ILE A 115 -1.17 9.20 -4.00
CA ILE A 115 -1.17 9.31 -2.54
C ILE A 115 -0.42 10.56 -2.05
N PRO A 116 -0.82 11.16 -0.92
CA PRO A 116 -2.07 10.88 -0.23
C PRO A 116 -3.29 11.33 -1.06
N GLY A 117 -4.42 10.68 -0.86
CA GLY A 117 -5.69 11.01 -1.49
C GLY A 117 -6.86 10.77 -0.54
N TYR A 118 -8.06 11.15 -0.95
CA TYR A 118 -9.29 10.93 -0.19
C TYR A 118 -10.36 10.31 -1.07
N ALA A 119 -11.03 9.29 -0.54
CA ALA A 119 -12.14 8.63 -1.23
C ALA A 119 -13.30 8.35 -0.28
N ARG A 120 -14.52 8.48 -0.80
CA ARG A 120 -15.71 7.90 -0.18
C ARG A 120 -15.77 6.43 -0.56
N VAL A 121 -15.92 5.58 0.43
CA VAL A 121 -16.09 4.14 0.26
C VAL A 121 -17.48 3.77 0.75
N ARG A 122 -18.26 3.10 -0.09
CA ARG A 122 -19.58 2.60 0.25
C ARG A 122 -19.60 1.09 0.16
N ASN A 123 -19.96 0.42 1.26
CA ASN A 123 -20.27 -1.00 1.25
C ASN A 123 -21.61 -1.22 0.56
N LEU A 124 -21.61 -2.01 -0.51
CA LEU A 124 -22.79 -2.23 -1.35
C LEU A 124 -23.77 -3.24 -0.76
N GLU A 125 -23.34 -4.03 0.22
CA GLU A 125 -24.17 -5.07 0.86
C GLU A 125 -25.08 -4.47 1.94
N ASN A 126 -24.61 -3.45 2.67
CA ASN A 126 -25.35 -2.85 3.79
C ASN A 126 -25.61 -1.34 3.61
N GLY A 127 -25.09 -0.73 2.55
CA GLY A 127 -25.28 0.68 2.23
C GLY A 127 -24.48 1.67 3.10
N ARG A 128 -23.70 1.20 4.08
CA ARG A 128 -22.85 2.06 4.93
C ARG A 128 -21.73 2.68 4.12
N GLU A 129 -21.34 3.90 4.48
CA GLU A 129 -20.25 4.61 3.82
C GLU A 129 -19.40 5.42 4.79
N THR A 130 -18.15 5.65 4.40
CA THR A 130 -17.20 6.47 5.15
C THR A 130 -16.19 7.09 4.18
N VAL A 131 -15.60 8.22 4.56
CA VAL A 131 -14.42 8.75 3.88
C VAL A 131 -13.16 8.11 4.47
N VAL A 132 -12.20 7.79 3.61
CA VAL A 132 -10.88 7.29 4.00
C VAL A 132 -9.77 8.12 3.36
N ARG A 133 -8.61 8.15 4.04
CA ARG A 133 -7.35 8.61 3.46
C ARG A 133 -6.68 7.45 2.72
N ILE A 134 -6.41 7.62 1.43
CA ILE A 134 -5.56 6.69 0.67
C ILE A 134 -4.11 7.11 0.89
N ASN A 135 -3.31 6.31 1.61
CA ASN A 135 -1.94 6.67 1.96
C ASN A 135 -0.94 5.52 1.77
N ASP A 136 -1.37 4.40 1.19
CA ASP A 136 -0.54 3.22 1.02
C ASP A 136 -0.77 2.51 -0.32
N ARG A 137 0.09 1.53 -0.63
CA ARG A 137 0.08 0.70 -1.84
C ARG A 137 -0.36 -0.72 -1.54
N GLY A 138 -0.86 -1.39 -2.57
CA GLY A 138 -1.55 -2.68 -2.47
C GLY A 138 -3.07 -2.51 -2.52
N PRO A 139 -3.84 -3.61 -2.44
CA PRO A 139 -3.41 -5.00 -2.32
C PRO A 139 -2.71 -5.56 -3.57
N PHE A 140 -1.88 -6.59 -3.36
CA PHE A 140 -1.11 -7.28 -4.43
C PHE A 140 -1.56 -8.72 -4.69
N HIS A 141 -2.51 -9.21 -3.91
CA HIS A 141 -2.93 -10.62 -3.96
C HIS A 141 -4.42 -10.75 -4.26
N GLY A 142 -4.73 -11.61 -5.23
CA GLY A 142 -6.09 -11.93 -5.64
C GLY A 142 -6.74 -10.86 -6.52
N ALA A 143 -8.07 -10.81 -6.50
CA ALA A 143 -8.88 -9.86 -7.27
C ALA A 143 -9.27 -8.60 -6.47
N ARG A 144 -8.63 -8.37 -5.32
CA ARG A 144 -8.90 -7.20 -4.46
C ARG A 144 -8.25 -5.96 -5.06
N PHE A 145 -8.92 -4.81 -4.95
CA PHE A 145 -8.39 -3.53 -5.45
C PHE A 145 -8.20 -2.48 -4.35
N LEU A 146 -8.71 -2.75 -3.14
CA LEU A 146 -8.65 -1.84 -2.00
C LEU A 146 -8.43 -2.64 -0.72
N ASP A 147 -7.49 -2.21 0.10
CA ASP A 147 -7.29 -2.74 1.45
C ASP A 147 -7.55 -1.61 2.44
N LEU A 148 -8.55 -1.76 3.29
CA LEU A 148 -8.96 -0.78 4.28
C LEU A 148 -8.25 -1.00 5.62
N SER A 149 -8.11 0.05 6.40
CA SER A 149 -7.77 -0.08 7.82
C SER A 149 -8.83 -0.89 8.57
N TYR A 150 -8.43 -1.55 9.66
CA TYR A 150 -9.36 -2.26 10.54
C TYR A 150 -10.52 -1.37 11.01
N ALA A 151 -10.25 -0.14 11.44
CA ALA A 151 -11.30 0.81 11.83
C ALA A 151 -12.28 1.14 10.70
N ALA A 152 -11.80 1.34 9.47
CA ALA A 152 -12.69 1.57 8.33
C ALA A 152 -13.54 0.34 8.01
N ALA A 153 -13.00 -0.86 8.14
CA ALA A 153 -13.75 -2.11 7.94
C ALA A 153 -14.82 -2.33 9.01
N VAL A 154 -14.52 -2.01 10.27
CA VAL A 154 -15.49 -2.03 11.37
C VAL A 154 -16.62 -1.06 11.05
N LYS A 155 -16.31 0.22 10.79
CA LYS A 155 -17.30 1.25 10.45
C LYS A 155 -18.18 0.90 9.24
N LEU A 156 -17.59 0.30 8.20
CA LEU A 156 -18.31 -0.18 7.01
C LEU A 156 -19.06 -1.50 7.23
N GLY A 157 -18.93 -2.11 8.41
CA GLY A 157 -19.67 -3.29 8.83
C GLY A 157 -19.26 -4.57 8.10
N PHE A 158 -17.98 -4.72 7.75
CA PHE A 158 -17.46 -5.94 7.11
C PHE A 158 -16.20 -6.55 7.75
N ALA A 159 -15.76 -6.03 8.91
CA ALA A 159 -14.53 -6.51 9.56
C ALA A 159 -14.54 -8.02 9.83
N GLU A 160 -15.66 -8.57 10.30
CA GLU A 160 -15.81 -10.01 10.61
C GLU A 160 -15.83 -10.88 9.35
N GLN A 161 -16.36 -10.37 8.24
CA GLN A 161 -16.42 -11.05 6.94
C GLN A 161 -15.06 -11.06 6.23
N GLY A 162 -14.17 -10.15 6.59
CA GLY A 162 -12.83 -10.01 6.01
C GLY A 162 -12.81 -9.26 4.66
N THR A 163 -13.87 -9.41 3.86
CA THR A 163 -14.02 -8.74 2.56
C THR A 163 -15.45 -8.25 2.34
N ALA A 164 -15.61 -7.26 1.46
CA ALA A 164 -16.92 -6.76 1.03
C ALA A 164 -16.85 -6.21 -0.39
N ARG A 165 -17.99 -6.21 -1.09
CA ARG A 165 -18.13 -5.48 -2.35
C ARG A 165 -18.38 -4.00 -2.08
N VAL A 166 -17.48 -3.14 -2.57
CA VAL A 166 -17.53 -1.69 -2.29
C VAL A 166 -17.52 -0.87 -3.58
N ARG A 167 -18.06 0.36 -3.48
CA ARG A 167 -17.82 1.44 -4.44
C ARG A 167 -16.86 2.45 -3.85
N VAL A 168 -15.85 2.86 -4.61
CA VAL A 168 -14.86 3.86 -4.23
C VAL A 168 -14.97 5.05 -5.17
N THR A 169 -15.17 6.23 -4.61
CA THR A 169 -15.24 7.50 -5.35
C THR A 169 -14.26 8.49 -4.76
N THR A 170 -13.28 8.95 -5.55
CA THR A 170 -12.31 9.96 -5.10
C THR A 170 -12.98 11.33 -4.93
N LEU A 171 -12.57 12.07 -3.90
CA LEU A 171 -13.24 13.32 -3.51
C LEU A 171 -12.48 14.57 -3.92
N VAL A 172 -11.16 14.48 -4.05
CA VAL A 172 -10.27 15.59 -4.40
C VAL A 172 -9.10 15.09 -5.22
N GLU A 173 -8.60 15.96 -6.10
CA GLU A 173 -7.33 15.74 -6.79
C GLU A 173 -6.16 16.15 -5.89
N PRO A 174 -5.19 15.26 -5.61
CA PRO A 174 -3.95 15.67 -4.96
C PRO A 174 -3.11 16.56 -5.88
N VAL A 175 -2.55 17.65 -5.37
CA VAL A 175 -1.67 18.53 -6.15
C VAL A 175 -0.47 17.73 -6.64
N ALA A 176 -0.34 17.59 -7.96
CA ALA A 176 0.78 16.93 -8.61
C ALA A 176 2.12 17.59 -8.20
N GLU A 177 3.20 16.80 -8.18
CA GLU A 177 4.52 17.34 -7.94
C GLU A 177 4.94 18.21 -9.15
N GLY A 178 4.81 19.53 -9.01
CA GLY A 178 5.47 20.48 -9.89
C GLY A 178 6.91 20.73 -9.41
N PRO A 179 7.82 21.20 -10.28
CA PRO A 179 9.16 21.60 -9.82
C PRO A 179 8.98 22.60 -8.66
N ALA A 180 9.73 22.41 -7.58
CA ALA A 180 9.64 23.22 -6.37
C ALA A 180 9.73 24.72 -6.72
N GLY A 181 8.58 25.34 -6.92
CA GLY A 181 8.44 26.65 -7.52
C GLY A 181 7.58 27.53 -6.64
N ARG A 182 8.25 28.19 -5.69
CA ARG A 182 7.87 29.48 -5.11
C ARG A 182 6.45 29.56 -4.56
N THR A 183 6.31 29.20 -3.28
CA THR A 183 5.27 29.78 -2.41
C THR A 183 5.26 31.30 -2.57
N GLY A 184 4.06 31.85 -2.79
CA GLY A 184 3.83 33.26 -3.05
C GLY A 184 4.39 34.17 -1.97
N ALA A 185 5.25 35.08 -2.38
CA ALA A 185 5.50 36.33 -1.67
C ALA A 185 4.50 37.36 -2.18
N ALA A 186 3.90 38.07 -1.23
CA ALA A 186 2.95 39.14 -1.39
C ALA A 186 3.39 40.19 -2.42
N GLY A 187 2.40 40.82 -3.06
CA GLY A 187 2.60 41.76 -4.15
C GLY A 187 3.48 42.96 -3.80
N ARG A 188 4.12 43.48 -4.84
CA ARG A 188 4.39 44.90 -5.10
C ARG A 188 5.03 45.03 -6.48
N GLY A 189 4.52 45.98 -7.27
CA GLY A 189 5.32 46.71 -8.24
C GLY A 189 5.26 46.26 -9.69
N ALA A 190 4.47 46.97 -10.48
CA ALA A 190 4.56 47.02 -11.93
C ALA A 190 5.95 47.51 -12.41
N ARG A 191 6.48 46.93 -13.50
CA ARG A 191 7.18 47.64 -14.60
C ARG A 191 7.59 46.72 -15.76
N GLY A 192 7.15 47.11 -16.97
CA GLY A 192 7.98 47.21 -18.19
C GLY A 192 8.30 45.93 -18.99
N PRO A 193 8.03 45.90 -20.32
CA PRO A 193 8.42 44.80 -21.20
C PRO A 193 9.83 45.02 -21.75
N GLY A 194 10.66 43.98 -21.79
CA GLY A 194 11.93 44.01 -22.50
C GLY A 194 12.82 42.79 -22.27
N GLY A 195 13.18 42.12 -23.37
CA GLY A 195 14.42 41.36 -23.50
C GLY A 195 14.35 39.88 -23.06
N GLY A 196 14.35 38.98 -24.04
CA GLY A 196 14.34 37.55 -23.82
C GLY A 196 15.62 36.97 -23.22
N ARG A 197 15.55 35.67 -22.90
CA ARG A 197 16.64 34.69 -23.00
C ARG A 197 16.13 33.29 -22.68
N TYR A 198 16.28 32.40 -23.64
CA TYR A 198 16.14 30.96 -23.50
C TYR A 198 17.21 30.42 -22.57
N PHE A 199 16.84 29.46 -21.72
CA PHE A 199 17.79 28.52 -21.13
C PHE A 199 17.22 27.11 -21.28
N LEU A 200 17.84 26.35 -22.20
CA LEU A 200 17.78 24.90 -22.24
C LEU A 200 18.63 24.36 -21.08
N HIS A 201 18.12 23.38 -20.35
CA HIS A 201 18.98 22.54 -19.51
C HIS A 201 18.79 21.08 -19.89
N ALA A 202 19.90 20.48 -20.30
CA ALA A 202 20.05 19.12 -20.74
C ALA A 202 20.53 18.24 -19.58
N GLY A 203 20.03 17.00 -19.55
CA GLY A 203 20.75 15.81 -19.10
C GLY A 203 20.92 15.57 -17.60
N ALA A 204 20.40 14.44 -17.12
CA ALA A 204 21.25 13.37 -16.58
C ALA A 204 20.40 12.11 -16.29
N VAL A 205 20.59 11.08 -17.12
CA VAL A 205 20.24 9.69 -16.83
C VAL A 205 21.25 9.16 -15.82
N VAL A 206 20.78 8.59 -14.71
CA VAL A 206 21.60 7.71 -13.87
C VAL A 206 20.86 6.40 -13.68
N GLU A 207 21.36 5.43 -14.42
CA GLU A 207 21.12 4.01 -14.34
C GLU A 207 21.76 3.44 -13.06
N ARG A 208 21.04 2.67 -12.24
CA ARG A 208 21.67 1.72 -11.32
C ARG A 208 20.88 0.42 -11.23
N ARG A 209 21.66 -0.65 -11.34
CA ARG A 209 21.31 -2.06 -11.49
C ARG A 209 21.19 -2.74 -10.13
N TRP A 210 20.26 -3.70 -10.09
CA TRP A 210 20.00 -4.80 -9.14
C TRP A 210 19.71 -4.43 -7.67
#